data_AF-A0A425WGU9-F1
#
_entry.id   AF-A0A425WGU9-F1
#
_cell.length_a   1.000
_cell.length_b   1.000
_cell.length_c   1.000
_cell.angle_alpha   90.00
_cell.angle_beta   90.00
_cell.angle_gamma   90.00
#
_symmetry.space_group_name_H-M   'P 1'
#
loop_
_entity.id
_entity.type
_entity.pdbx_description
1 polymer ?
#
loop_
_entity_poly.entity_id
_entity_poly.type
_entity_poly.pdbx_seq_one_letter_code
_entity_poly.pdbx_strand_id
1 'polypeptide(L)'
;MKYLDPIKKFFKNKKHIEAIVLAVIFIIVIAVSASRVRKLRQGAASGDASAKNAFILTDASGNSTQKSTVYKKEKRNSNLHDLLTEYYKYYADGNTSKIESVASPVSDMEKSYIKFMGSLIDSYDIKEIYTKDGAEKGARFVSVYEQIHFKGLKSAAPGLDFFYVEKDKSGGLHINNLYSSFNQTNKENDMDPKVVSAIASFEEQKDVVSLQTKVQKEYNEISLSDKKFESFMSKTFPAKVKAWQLKYRKEAEKAEAAARKKAAEKAKKKAAEDKKKAEEAKKKAEEAKKKSDSDKKSKDTSESTKPKGDQYKTTTETNLRKSDSVKSDIIKTLKKGTTVTKKGTKGKWLKVSYKGKTGYIRKEYVKKVKSAKKSDSSSSDKSKKKSSSEKKSSSDKKKSSEKKKSSDKKKSKAKGPKAGKTIMLMDTYNIRKSPSSSAKRIHLAYKGEKVTVISNQSDGWTKVACSGKIGYIKTEYLK
;
A
#
# COMPACT_ATOMS: atom_id res chain seq x y z
N MET A 1 -20.24 -2.33 42.58
CA MET A 1 -19.39 -1.31 41.92
C MET A 1 -18.06 -0.98 42.65
N LYS A 2 -17.88 -1.32 43.95
CA LYS A 2 -16.70 -0.91 44.77
C LYS A 2 -15.30 -1.33 44.27
N TYR A 3 -15.18 -2.20 43.26
CA TYR A 3 -13.90 -2.68 42.72
C TYR A 3 -13.19 -1.75 41.71
N LEU A 4 -13.86 -0.69 41.23
CA LEU A 4 -13.31 0.15 40.15
C LEU A 4 -12.35 1.23 40.65
N ASP A 5 -12.41 1.63 41.92
CA ASP A 5 -11.70 2.82 42.41
C ASP A 5 -10.20 2.63 42.69
N PRO A 6 -9.71 1.45 43.17
CA PRO A 6 -8.28 1.14 43.16
C PRO A 6 -7.69 1.17 41.75
N ILE A 7 -8.44 0.64 40.77
CA ILE A 7 -8.05 0.60 39.35
C ILE A 7 -7.98 2.02 38.76
N LYS A 8 -8.98 2.87 39.02
CA LYS A 8 -8.93 4.31 38.66
C LYS A 8 -7.76 5.04 39.32
N LYS A 9 -7.39 4.68 40.56
CA LYS A 9 -6.27 5.31 41.28
C LYS A 9 -4.92 4.91 40.66
N PHE A 10 -4.76 3.66 40.25
CA PHE A 10 -3.61 3.17 39.47
C PHE A 10 -3.47 3.93 38.14
N PHE A 11 -4.54 4.02 37.34
CA PHE A 11 -4.54 4.73 36.05
C PHE A 11 -4.42 6.27 36.16
N LYS A 12 -4.45 6.87 37.36
CA LYS A 12 -4.19 8.31 37.55
C LYS A 12 -2.72 8.65 37.75
N ASN A 13 -1.85 7.70 38.08
CA ASN A 13 -0.45 7.97 38.39
C ASN A 13 0.44 7.92 37.13
N LYS A 14 0.84 9.10 36.61
CA LYS A 14 1.59 9.23 35.33
C LYS A 14 2.82 8.33 35.23
N LYS A 15 3.54 8.09 36.34
CA LYS A 15 4.74 7.23 36.37
C LYS A 15 4.46 5.77 35.97
N HIS A 16 3.23 5.26 36.17
CA HIS A 16 2.84 3.92 35.68
C HIS A 16 2.38 3.95 34.22
N ILE A 17 1.78 5.06 33.76
CA ILE A 17 1.34 5.22 32.36
C ILE A 17 2.56 5.21 31.42
N GLU A 18 3.65 5.88 31.79
CA GLU A 18 4.88 5.92 31.00
C GLU A 18 5.60 4.56 30.95
N ALA A 19 5.50 3.75 32.01
CA ALA A 19 5.98 2.36 32.02
C ALA A 19 5.12 1.46 31.11
N ILE A 20 3.79 1.60 31.17
CA ILE A 20 2.85 0.84 30.31
C ILE A 20 3.15 1.11 28.82
N VAL A 21 3.45 2.36 28.45
CA VAL A 21 3.71 2.83 27.06
C VAL A 21 4.84 2.09 26.33
N LEU A 22 5.64 1.27 27.02
CA LEU A 22 6.77 0.55 26.40
C LEU A 22 6.61 -0.98 26.36
N ALA A 23 5.62 -1.56 27.05
CA ALA A 23 5.20 -2.96 26.86
C ALA A 23 4.23 -3.14 25.67
N VAL A 24 3.78 -2.04 25.05
CA VAL A 24 2.62 -2.02 24.13
C VAL A 24 2.89 -2.60 22.73
N ILE A 25 4.04 -3.24 22.46
CA ILE A 25 4.31 -3.85 21.13
C ILE A 25 3.30 -4.96 20.81
N PHE A 26 2.78 -5.67 21.83
CA PHE A 26 1.63 -6.58 21.69
C PHE A 26 0.27 -5.88 21.80
N ILE A 27 0.16 -4.87 22.67
CA ILE A 27 -1.14 -4.28 23.06
C ILE A 27 -1.60 -3.16 22.12
N ILE A 28 -0.72 -2.65 21.24
CA ILE A 28 -0.99 -1.51 20.32
C ILE A 28 -2.20 -1.78 19.43
N VAL A 29 -2.42 -3.05 19.10
CA VAL A 29 -3.56 -3.59 18.36
C VAL A 29 -4.88 -3.02 18.91
N ILE A 30 -5.19 -3.26 20.18
CA ILE A 30 -6.49 -2.91 20.82
C ILE A 30 -6.70 -1.39 20.83
N ALA A 31 -5.66 -0.62 21.16
CA ALA A 31 -5.76 0.83 21.23
C ALA A 31 -5.91 1.49 19.84
N VAL A 32 -5.22 0.96 18.82
CA VAL A 32 -5.24 1.50 17.46
C VAL A 32 -6.46 1.03 16.66
N SER A 33 -6.94 -0.21 16.86
CA SER A 33 -8.19 -0.69 16.26
C SER A 33 -9.38 0.13 16.77
N ALA A 34 -9.57 0.20 18.10
CA ALA A 34 -10.65 0.97 18.72
C ALA A 34 -10.62 2.46 18.35
N SER A 35 -9.43 3.07 18.23
CA SER A 35 -9.28 4.47 17.80
C SER A 35 -9.63 4.68 16.32
N ARG A 36 -9.25 3.74 15.44
CA ARG A 36 -9.62 3.76 14.02
C ARG A 36 -11.11 3.52 13.82
N VAL A 37 -11.67 2.51 14.49
CA VAL A 37 -13.11 2.19 14.44
C VAL A 37 -13.95 3.32 15.01
N ARG A 38 -13.50 4.02 16.07
CA ARG A 38 -14.17 5.25 16.55
C ARG A 38 -14.15 6.38 15.51
N LYS A 39 -13.03 6.58 14.79
CA LYS A 39 -12.90 7.56 13.70
C LYS A 39 -13.70 7.18 12.44
N LEU A 40 -14.02 5.90 12.24
CA LEU A 40 -14.90 5.41 11.19
C LEU A 40 -16.38 5.48 11.58
N ARG A 41 -16.73 5.10 12.82
CA ARG A 41 -18.11 5.18 13.39
C ARG A 41 -18.64 6.62 13.45
N GLN A 42 -17.79 7.62 13.60
CA GLN A 42 -18.21 9.03 13.49
C GLN A 42 -18.77 9.40 12.09
N GLY A 43 -18.56 8.56 11.07
CA GLY A 43 -19.21 8.68 9.75
C GLY A 43 -20.42 7.76 9.54
N ALA A 44 -20.79 6.91 10.51
CA ALA A 44 -21.82 5.89 10.38
C ALA A 44 -22.58 5.69 11.71
N ALA A 45 -23.67 6.46 11.89
CA ALA A 45 -24.56 6.38 13.04
C ALA A 45 -25.75 5.42 12.81
N SER A 46 -26.36 4.97 13.91
CA SER A 46 -27.54 4.08 14.00
C SER A 46 -27.44 2.71 13.31
N GLY A 47 -27.34 1.66 14.13
CA GLY A 47 -27.47 0.24 13.77
C GLY A 47 -27.61 -0.57 15.07
N ASP A 48 -28.51 -1.55 15.09
CA ASP A 48 -29.02 -2.14 16.34
C ASP A 48 -27.99 -3.00 17.11
N ALA A 49 -28.17 -3.07 18.43
CA ALA A 49 -27.23 -3.64 19.39
C ALA A 49 -27.27 -5.17 19.50
N SER A 50 -28.12 -5.86 18.72
CA SER A 50 -28.28 -7.32 18.75
C SER A 50 -27.22 -8.09 17.92
N ALA A 51 -26.75 -7.54 16.81
CA ALA A 51 -25.90 -8.23 15.81
C ALA A 51 -24.41 -8.43 16.21
N LYS A 52 -24.10 -8.59 17.50
CA LYS A 52 -22.73 -8.55 18.06
C LYS A 52 -21.87 -9.80 17.82
N ASN A 53 -22.45 -10.89 17.33
CA ASN A 53 -21.80 -12.21 17.31
C ASN A 53 -21.36 -12.70 15.92
N ALA A 54 -21.40 -11.88 14.86
CA ALA A 54 -21.01 -12.29 13.51
C ALA A 54 -20.16 -11.23 12.80
N PHE A 55 -19.04 -11.65 12.21
CA PHE A 55 -18.32 -10.82 11.25
C PHE A 55 -18.80 -11.12 9.83
N ILE A 56 -19.34 -10.10 9.16
CA ILE A 56 -19.85 -10.19 7.79
C ILE A 56 -18.76 -9.78 6.80
N LEU A 57 -18.23 -10.77 6.07
CA LEU A 57 -17.51 -10.49 4.83
C LEU A 57 -18.53 -10.18 3.74
N THR A 58 -18.54 -8.92 3.29
CA THR A 58 -19.22 -8.51 2.06
C THR A 58 -18.25 -8.60 0.89
N ASP A 59 -18.64 -9.33 -0.16
CA ASP A 59 -17.84 -9.43 -1.38
C ASP A 59 -18.04 -8.20 -2.29
N ALA A 60 -17.44 -8.21 -3.49
CA ALA A 60 -17.61 -7.11 -4.45
C ALA A 60 -18.99 -7.10 -5.14
N SER A 61 -19.80 -8.14 -4.92
CA SER A 61 -21.16 -8.33 -5.41
C SER A 61 -22.22 -7.85 -4.40
N GLY A 62 -21.80 -7.54 -3.17
CA GLY A 62 -22.68 -7.20 -2.04
C GLY A 62 -23.17 -8.41 -1.24
N ASN A 63 -22.70 -9.63 -1.55
CA ASN A 63 -23.11 -10.85 -0.88
C ASN A 63 -22.39 -11.02 0.47
N SER A 64 -23.14 -11.34 1.53
CA SER A 64 -22.68 -11.43 2.92
C SER A 64 -22.47 -12.89 3.33
N THR A 65 -21.20 -13.32 3.48
CA THR A 65 -20.90 -14.67 4.02
C THR A 65 -20.60 -14.61 5.51
N GLN A 66 -21.38 -15.36 6.30
CA GLN A 66 -21.22 -15.50 7.74
C GLN A 66 -20.25 -16.65 8.06
N LYS A 67 -19.03 -16.32 8.51
CA LYS A 67 -18.00 -17.31 8.88
C LYS A 67 -18.02 -17.68 10.36
N SER A 68 -17.33 -18.76 10.76
CA SER A 68 -17.39 -19.31 12.11
C SER A 68 -16.98 -18.29 13.19
N THR A 69 -17.85 -18.13 14.18
CA THR A 69 -17.84 -16.99 15.11
C THR A 69 -17.26 -17.31 16.49
N VAL A 70 -17.07 -18.60 16.78
CA VAL A 70 -16.57 -19.11 18.08
C VAL A 70 -15.14 -19.62 17.89
N TYR A 71 -14.25 -19.32 18.84
CA TYR A 71 -12.92 -19.91 18.87
C TYR A 71 -12.96 -21.45 18.90
N LYS A 72 -12.24 -22.07 17.96
CA LYS A 72 -11.92 -23.51 17.99
C LYS A 72 -10.50 -23.65 18.53
N LYS A 73 -10.33 -24.35 19.67
CA LYS A 73 -9.00 -24.79 20.11
C LYS A 73 -8.38 -25.71 19.06
N GLU A 74 -7.11 -25.51 18.76
CA GLU A 74 -6.36 -26.42 17.89
C GLU A 74 -5.88 -27.64 18.69
N LYS A 75 -5.85 -28.81 18.06
CA LYS A 75 -5.29 -30.03 18.67
C LYS A 75 -3.76 -29.89 18.78
N ARG A 76 -3.18 -30.31 19.90
CA ARG A 76 -1.73 -30.56 19.99
C ARG A 76 -1.28 -31.54 18.92
N ASN A 77 -0.07 -31.34 18.40
CA ASN A 77 0.55 -32.17 17.36
C ASN A 77 -0.31 -32.22 16.08
N SER A 78 -0.87 -31.07 15.69
CA SER A 78 -1.44 -30.82 14.36
C SER A 78 -0.45 -30.04 13.51
N ASN A 79 -0.57 -30.11 12.18
CA ASN A 79 0.25 -29.34 11.25
C ASN A 79 0.24 -27.82 11.53
N LEU A 80 -0.77 -27.26 12.20
CA LEU A 80 -0.79 -25.86 12.64
C LEU A 80 -0.02 -25.66 13.96
N HIS A 81 -0.21 -26.56 14.92
CA HIS A 81 0.54 -26.55 16.17
C HIS A 81 2.04 -26.64 15.90
N ASP A 82 2.46 -27.57 15.03
CA ASP A 82 3.86 -27.87 14.78
C ASP A 82 4.55 -26.77 13.96
N LEU A 83 3.85 -26.18 12.98
CA LEU A 83 4.26 -24.96 12.27
C LEU A 83 4.56 -23.80 13.23
N LEU A 84 3.73 -23.64 14.26
CA LEU A 84 3.89 -22.58 15.27
C LEU A 84 5.01 -22.93 16.26
N THR A 85 5.13 -24.18 16.69
CA THR A 85 6.27 -24.65 17.52
C THR A 85 7.60 -24.43 16.80
N GLU A 86 7.69 -24.74 15.51
CA GLU A 86 8.87 -24.42 14.69
C GLU A 86 9.12 -22.91 14.61
N TYR A 87 8.08 -22.10 14.32
CA TYR A 87 8.21 -20.64 14.30
C TYR A 87 8.78 -20.08 15.61
N TYR A 88 8.21 -20.42 16.77
CA TYR A 88 8.67 -19.90 18.06
C TYR A 88 10.09 -20.38 18.42
N LYS A 89 10.43 -21.63 18.10
CA LYS A 89 11.81 -22.14 18.23
C LYS A 89 12.79 -21.30 17.41
N TYR A 90 12.53 -21.15 16.12
CA TYR A 90 13.38 -20.36 15.22
C TYR A 90 13.44 -18.87 15.61
N TYR A 91 12.43 -18.36 16.32
CA TYR A 91 12.39 -16.98 16.82
C TYR A 91 13.28 -16.81 18.05
N ALA A 92 13.24 -17.74 19.01
CA ALA A 92 14.15 -17.78 20.15
C ALA A 92 15.61 -17.97 19.72
N ASP A 93 15.86 -18.83 18.73
CA ASP A 93 17.19 -19.01 18.09
C ASP A 93 17.68 -17.74 17.36
N GLY A 94 16.81 -16.76 17.09
CA GLY A 94 17.10 -15.64 16.19
C GLY A 94 17.34 -16.06 14.73
N ASN A 95 16.93 -17.29 14.36
CA ASN A 95 17.26 -17.95 13.11
C ASN A 95 16.36 -17.48 11.95
N THR A 96 16.66 -16.29 11.44
CA THR A 96 15.88 -15.62 10.40
C THR A 96 15.69 -16.44 9.13
N SER A 97 16.67 -17.26 8.75
CA SER A 97 16.58 -18.09 7.54
C SER A 97 15.65 -19.29 7.71
N LYS A 98 15.49 -19.79 8.94
CA LYS A 98 14.46 -20.77 9.26
C LYS A 98 13.08 -20.14 9.46
N ILE A 99 12.97 -18.95 10.06
CA ILE A 99 11.72 -18.17 10.07
C ILE A 99 11.19 -17.97 8.64
N GLU A 100 12.05 -17.61 7.68
CA GLU A 100 11.67 -17.45 6.27
C GLU A 100 11.14 -18.73 5.58
N SER A 101 11.36 -19.92 6.17
CA SER A 101 10.80 -21.18 5.66
C SER A 101 9.38 -21.49 6.17
N VAL A 102 8.96 -20.88 7.28
CA VAL A 102 7.62 -21.06 7.89
C VAL A 102 6.73 -19.82 7.79
N ALA A 103 7.33 -18.64 7.65
CA ALA A 103 6.67 -17.33 7.67
C ALA A 103 7.23 -16.42 6.57
N SER A 104 6.34 -15.81 5.77
CA SER A 104 6.76 -14.96 4.64
C SER A 104 5.74 -13.86 4.31
N PRO A 105 6.16 -12.66 3.86
CA PRO A 105 7.54 -12.18 3.76
C PRO A 105 8.09 -11.67 5.10
N VAL A 106 9.41 -11.78 5.30
CA VAL A 106 10.13 -11.24 6.48
C VAL A 106 11.03 -10.09 6.03
N SER A 107 10.90 -8.91 6.63
CA SER A 107 11.67 -7.72 6.22
C SER A 107 13.12 -7.70 6.76
N ASP A 108 14.02 -6.90 6.17
CA ASP A 108 15.38 -6.72 6.72
C ASP A 108 15.36 -6.14 8.16
N MET A 109 14.36 -5.33 8.49
CA MET A 109 14.17 -4.76 9.84
C MET A 109 13.62 -5.80 10.81
N GLU A 110 12.70 -6.64 10.35
CA GLU A 110 12.11 -7.75 11.09
C GLU A 110 13.15 -8.84 11.37
N LYS A 111 14.02 -9.15 10.40
CA LYS A 111 15.20 -10.02 10.58
C LYS A 111 16.17 -9.44 11.61
N SER A 112 16.38 -8.13 11.63
CA SER A 112 17.18 -7.46 12.66
C SER A 112 16.50 -7.55 14.04
N TYR A 113 15.17 -7.42 14.10
CA TYR A 113 14.38 -7.51 15.32
C TYR A 113 14.35 -8.93 15.90
N ILE A 114 14.14 -9.96 15.07
CA ILE A 114 14.18 -11.38 15.45
C ILE A 114 15.52 -11.72 16.11
N LYS A 115 16.65 -11.32 15.49
CA LYS A 115 17.99 -11.53 16.05
C LYS A 115 18.22 -10.77 17.36
N PHE A 116 17.62 -9.59 17.50
CA PHE A 116 17.62 -8.86 18.76
C PHE A 116 16.79 -9.58 19.84
N MET A 117 15.59 -10.06 19.52
CA MET A 117 14.72 -10.75 20.47
C MET A 117 15.30 -12.08 20.93
N GLY A 118 15.83 -12.93 20.02
CA GLY A 118 16.50 -14.18 20.38
C GLY A 118 17.77 -14.00 21.25
N SER A 119 18.39 -12.82 21.21
CA SER A 119 19.47 -12.48 22.16
C SER A 119 18.98 -12.25 23.61
N LEU A 120 17.68 -12.06 23.81
CA LEU A 120 17.03 -11.79 25.11
C LEU A 120 16.11 -12.93 25.57
N ILE A 121 15.47 -13.63 24.64
CA ILE A 121 14.56 -14.75 24.89
C ILE A 121 15.38 -16.02 25.07
N ASP A 122 14.98 -16.84 26.04
CA ASP A 122 15.53 -18.17 26.29
C ASP A 122 14.70 -19.22 25.56
N SER A 123 13.38 -19.21 25.78
CA SER A 123 12.42 -20.16 25.22
C SER A 123 10.99 -19.59 25.21
N TYR A 124 10.07 -20.33 24.58
CA TYR A 124 8.64 -20.05 24.55
C TYR A 124 7.87 -21.33 24.97
N ASP A 125 6.83 -21.20 25.79
CA ASP A 125 5.88 -22.28 26.06
C ASP A 125 4.50 -21.95 25.44
N ILE A 126 4.06 -22.76 24.47
CA ILE A 126 2.74 -22.63 23.84
C ILE A 126 1.69 -23.27 24.76
N LYS A 127 0.92 -22.43 25.44
CA LYS A 127 -0.11 -22.86 26.38
C LYS A 127 -1.36 -23.35 25.64
N GLU A 128 -1.86 -22.56 24.71
CA GLU A 128 -3.07 -22.83 23.92
C GLU A 128 -3.00 -22.15 22.55
N ILE A 129 -3.54 -22.81 21.52
CA ILE A 129 -3.73 -22.22 20.18
C ILE A 129 -5.24 -22.17 19.89
N TYR A 130 -5.74 -20.99 19.57
CA TYR A 130 -7.15 -20.74 19.24
C TYR A 130 -7.28 -20.28 17.80
N THR A 131 -8.34 -20.70 17.11
CA THR A 131 -8.51 -20.46 15.67
C THR A 131 -9.93 -20.07 15.30
N LYS A 132 -10.06 -19.30 14.21
CA LYS A 132 -11.30 -19.04 13.46
C LYS A 132 -11.01 -19.04 11.97
N ASP A 133 -12.05 -19.09 11.15
CA ASP A 133 -11.91 -19.02 9.70
C ASP A 133 -11.35 -17.64 9.30
N GLY A 134 -10.34 -17.60 8.42
CA GLY A 134 -9.69 -16.36 7.99
C GLY A 134 -10.53 -15.50 7.05
N ALA A 135 -9.97 -14.44 6.49
CA ALA A 135 -10.65 -13.61 5.48
C ALA A 135 -10.95 -14.41 4.20
N GLU A 136 -10.02 -15.26 3.76
CA GLU A 136 -10.13 -16.03 2.52
C GLU A 136 -10.60 -17.48 2.74
N LYS A 137 -10.67 -18.31 1.68
CA LYS A 137 -11.09 -19.72 1.79
C LYS A 137 -9.88 -20.58 2.17
N GLY A 138 -9.97 -21.29 3.29
CA GLY A 138 -8.88 -22.17 3.78
C GLY A 138 -7.80 -21.45 4.61
N ALA A 139 -7.80 -20.12 4.63
CA ALA A 139 -7.02 -19.33 5.59
C ALA A 139 -7.64 -19.40 7.00
N ARG A 140 -6.83 -19.17 8.04
CA ARG A 140 -7.24 -19.14 9.46
C ARG A 140 -6.76 -17.86 10.13
N PHE A 141 -7.62 -17.25 10.94
CA PHE A 141 -7.19 -16.35 12.01
C PHE A 141 -6.76 -17.21 13.19
N VAL A 142 -5.55 -16.98 13.70
CA VAL A 142 -4.97 -17.79 14.77
C VAL A 142 -4.48 -16.86 15.88
N SER A 143 -4.81 -17.21 17.12
CA SER A 143 -4.28 -16.56 18.31
C SER A 143 -3.59 -17.57 19.20
N VAL A 144 -2.33 -17.31 19.54
CA VAL A 144 -1.50 -18.22 20.33
C VAL A 144 -1.28 -17.60 21.70
N TYR A 145 -1.80 -18.25 22.73
CA TYR A 145 -1.53 -17.90 24.12
C TYR A 145 -0.25 -18.64 24.53
N GLU A 146 0.79 -17.88 24.81
CA GLU A 146 2.16 -18.37 25.06
C GLU A 146 2.76 -17.71 26.31
N GLN A 147 3.87 -18.25 26.81
CA GLN A 147 4.68 -17.65 27.85
C GLN A 147 6.15 -17.52 27.39
N ILE A 148 6.63 -16.27 27.30
CA ILE A 148 8.01 -15.94 26.89
C ILE A 148 8.94 -16.05 28.09
N HIS A 149 9.89 -16.96 28.04
CA HIS A 149 10.96 -17.05 29.03
C HIS A 149 12.11 -16.13 28.59
N PHE A 150 12.41 -15.08 29.35
CA PHE A 150 13.55 -14.19 29.10
C PHE A 150 14.80 -14.64 29.87
N LYS A 151 15.96 -14.59 29.21
CA LYS A 151 17.26 -14.97 29.78
C LYS A 151 17.54 -14.18 31.06
N GLY A 152 17.63 -14.88 32.19
CA GLY A 152 17.88 -14.29 33.52
C GLY A 152 16.64 -13.85 34.31
N LEU A 153 15.42 -14.06 33.81
CA LEU A 153 14.19 -13.91 34.60
C LEU A 153 13.66 -15.27 35.07
N LYS A 154 13.03 -15.28 36.25
CA LYS A 154 12.30 -16.46 36.76
C LYS A 154 10.88 -16.51 36.21
N SER A 155 10.19 -15.38 36.22
CA SER A 155 8.83 -15.27 35.69
C SER A 155 8.84 -15.13 34.16
N ALA A 156 8.01 -15.91 33.48
CA ALA A 156 7.76 -15.76 32.05
C ALA A 156 6.76 -14.62 31.79
N ALA A 157 6.82 -14.01 30.60
CA ALA A 157 5.85 -13.00 30.18
C ALA A 157 4.71 -13.68 29.40
N PRO A 158 3.46 -13.67 29.89
CA PRO A 158 2.35 -14.24 29.14
C PRO A 158 1.98 -13.33 27.96
N GLY A 159 1.95 -13.91 26.76
CA GLY A 159 1.66 -13.23 25.51
C GLY A 159 0.44 -13.79 24.78
N LEU A 160 -0.02 -13.05 23.78
CA LEU A 160 -1.12 -13.46 22.89
C LEU A 160 -0.84 -12.96 21.47
N ASP A 161 -0.12 -13.75 20.70
CA ASP A 161 0.18 -13.43 19.30
C ASP A 161 -1.07 -13.54 18.42
N PHE A 162 -1.01 -12.86 17.27
CA PHE A 162 -1.92 -13.07 16.16
C PHE A 162 -1.13 -13.51 14.93
N PHE A 163 -1.58 -14.60 14.30
CA PHE A 163 -1.08 -15.07 13.00
C PHE A 163 -2.22 -15.17 12.00
N TYR A 164 -1.94 -14.76 10.76
CA TYR A 164 -2.75 -15.13 9.60
C TYR A 164 -2.08 -16.31 8.91
N VAL A 165 -2.72 -17.48 8.93
CA VAL A 165 -2.16 -18.71 8.37
C VAL A 165 -2.95 -19.10 7.13
N GLU A 166 -2.24 -19.39 6.05
CA GLU A 166 -2.80 -19.73 4.74
C GLU A 166 -2.37 -21.14 4.31
N LYS A 167 -3.08 -21.69 3.34
CA LYS A 167 -2.66 -22.90 2.63
C LYS A 167 -1.94 -22.54 1.33
N ASP A 168 -0.81 -23.19 1.08
CA ASP A 168 -0.14 -23.15 -0.22
C ASP A 168 -0.87 -24.04 -1.26
N LYS A 169 -0.31 -24.14 -2.47
CA LYS A 169 -0.89 -24.91 -3.59
C LYS A 169 -0.89 -26.44 -3.39
N SER A 170 -0.03 -26.96 -2.53
CA SER A 170 -0.02 -28.38 -2.11
C SER A 170 -0.98 -28.65 -0.94
N GLY A 171 -1.49 -27.61 -0.30
CA GLY A 171 -2.33 -27.69 0.89
C GLY A 171 -1.56 -27.60 2.21
N GLY A 172 -0.23 -27.47 2.16
CA GLY A 172 0.65 -27.17 3.29
C GLY A 172 0.32 -25.82 3.93
N LEU A 173 0.55 -25.70 5.24
CA LEU A 173 0.26 -24.47 5.99
C LEU A 173 1.50 -23.57 6.04
N HIS A 174 1.30 -22.26 5.88
CA HIS A 174 2.34 -21.26 6.07
C HIS A 174 1.80 -19.99 6.74
N ILE A 175 2.66 -19.29 7.49
CA ILE A 175 2.31 -18.01 8.11
C ILE A 175 2.45 -16.91 7.05
N ASN A 176 1.33 -16.25 6.70
CA ASN A 176 1.37 -15.04 5.86
C ASN A 176 1.76 -13.85 6.73
N ASN A 177 3.08 -13.70 6.91
CA ASN A 177 3.73 -12.73 7.76
C ASN A 177 3.51 -11.26 7.29
N LEU A 178 2.91 -11.06 6.11
CA LEU A 178 2.45 -9.73 5.67
C LEU A 178 1.49 -9.09 6.69
N TYR A 179 0.77 -9.90 7.47
CA TYR A 179 -0.20 -9.47 8.49
C TYR A 179 0.33 -9.57 9.94
N SER A 180 1.63 -9.84 10.13
CA SER A 180 2.25 -9.93 11.46
C SER A 180 2.10 -8.63 12.26
N SER A 181 2.05 -8.71 13.59
CA SER A 181 2.07 -7.53 14.48
C SER A 181 3.24 -6.59 14.18
N PHE A 182 4.36 -7.13 13.68
CA PHE A 182 5.52 -6.36 13.27
C PHE A 182 5.27 -5.53 12.00
N ASN A 183 4.76 -6.10 10.90
CA ASN A 183 4.40 -5.30 9.72
C ASN A 183 3.17 -4.41 9.99
N GLN A 184 2.24 -4.87 10.83
CA GLN A 184 1.13 -4.04 11.29
C GLN A 184 1.61 -2.82 12.08
N THR A 185 2.73 -2.88 12.80
CA THR A 185 3.30 -1.71 13.50
C THR A 185 4.15 -0.86 12.56
N ASN A 186 5.11 -1.46 11.84
CA ASN A 186 6.15 -0.74 11.09
C ASN A 186 5.76 -0.33 9.65
N LYS A 187 4.62 -0.85 9.15
CA LYS A 187 4.01 -0.55 7.83
C LYS A 187 5.02 -0.61 6.67
N GLU A 188 5.83 -1.65 6.65
CA GLU A 188 6.91 -1.83 5.68
C GLU A 188 6.42 -2.35 4.35
N ASN A 189 5.51 -3.31 4.41
CA ASN A 189 4.85 -3.95 3.29
C ASN A 189 3.34 -3.61 3.30
N ASP A 190 2.77 -3.44 2.12
CA ASP A 190 1.35 -3.11 1.96
C ASP A 190 0.47 -4.37 2.05
N MET A 191 -0.46 -4.36 3.00
CA MET A 191 -1.47 -5.40 3.22
C MET A 191 -2.74 -5.15 2.39
N ASP A 192 -3.53 -6.19 2.09
CA ASP A 192 -4.85 -6.00 1.50
C ASP A 192 -5.82 -5.35 2.50
N PRO A 193 -6.49 -4.22 2.16
CA PRO A 193 -7.43 -3.56 3.06
C PRO A 193 -8.60 -4.42 3.55
N LYS A 194 -9.05 -5.42 2.76
CA LYS A 194 -10.11 -6.36 3.17
C LYS A 194 -9.63 -7.26 4.30
N VAL A 195 -8.45 -7.86 4.16
CA VAL A 195 -7.87 -8.75 5.17
C VAL A 195 -7.54 -7.95 6.43
N VAL A 196 -6.99 -6.73 6.31
CA VAL A 196 -6.80 -5.82 7.46
C VAL A 196 -8.11 -5.48 8.16
N SER A 197 -9.19 -5.24 7.42
CA SER A 197 -10.51 -4.99 8.02
C SER A 197 -11.07 -6.23 8.71
N ALA A 198 -10.84 -7.42 8.16
CA ALA A 198 -11.27 -8.68 8.74
C ALA A 198 -10.48 -9.06 10.00
N ILE A 199 -9.18 -8.74 10.05
CA ILE A 199 -8.34 -8.86 11.24
C ILE A 199 -8.85 -7.91 12.34
N ALA A 200 -9.08 -6.63 12.04
CA ALA A 200 -9.60 -5.68 13.01
C ALA A 200 -10.97 -6.09 13.58
N SER A 201 -11.86 -6.65 12.74
CA SER A 201 -13.16 -7.18 13.17
C SER A 201 -13.12 -8.61 13.72
N PHE A 202 -11.97 -9.28 13.69
CA PHE A 202 -11.68 -10.48 14.48
C PHE A 202 -11.22 -10.06 15.89
N GLU A 203 -10.31 -9.10 15.98
CA GLU A 203 -9.78 -8.55 17.24
C GLU A 203 -10.86 -7.95 18.15
N GLU A 204 -11.94 -7.40 17.59
CA GLU A 204 -13.09 -6.85 18.35
C GLU A 204 -14.10 -7.92 18.84
N GLN A 205 -13.93 -9.21 18.53
CA GLN A 205 -14.90 -10.26 18.90
C GLN A 205 -14.85 -10.61 20.40
N LYS A 206 -16.01 -10.87 21.00
CA LYS A 206 -16.17 -10.99 22.46
C LYS A 206 -15.21 -12.00 23.12
N ASP A 207 -15.03 -13.17 22.52
CA ASP A 207 -14.13 -14.23 23.00
C ASP A 207 -12.65 -13.89 22.77
N VAL A 208 -12.31 -13.23 21.66
CA VAL A 208 -10.96 -12.69 21.38
C VAL A 208 -10.58 -11.64 22.43
N VAL A 209 -11.46 -10.66 22.68
CA VAL A 209 -11.28 -9.63 23.72
C VAL A 209 -11.25 -10.23 25.13
N SER A 210 -12.02 -11.29 25.40
CA SER A 210 -11.99 -11.99 26.69
C SER A 210 -10.65 -12.70 26.92
N LEU A 211 -10.09 -13.33 25.88
CA LEU A 211 -8.77 -13.97 25.95
C LEU A 211 -7.65 -12.94 26.12
N GLN A 212 -7.67 -11.84 25.35
CA GLN A 212 -6.77 -10.69 25.55
C GLN A 212 -6.83 -10.17 27.00
N THR A 213 -8.03 -10.02 27.56
CA THR A 213 -8.23 -9.54 28.94
C THR A 213 -7.68 -10.52 29.97
N LYS A 214 -7.82 -11.84 29.75
CA LYS A 214 -7.23 -12.87 30.62
C LYS A 214 -5.69 -12.78 30.64
N VAL A 215 -5.06 -12.78 29.46
CA VAL A 215 -3.59 -12.72 29.33
C VAL A 215 -3.04 -11.42 29.91
N GLN A 216 -3.72 -10.29 29.68
CA GLN A 216 -3.34 -9.01 30.28
C GLN A 216 -3.46 -9.00 31.82
N LYS A 217 -4.44 -9.70 32.39
CA LYS A 217 -4.57 -9.85 33.85
C LYS A 217 -3.39 -10.62 34.43
N GLU A 218 -3.04 -11.76 33.81
CA GLU A 218 -1.91 -12.60 34.22
C GLU A 218 -0.58 -11.83 34.17
N TYR A 219 -0.34 -11.08 33.09
CA TYR A 219 0.82 -10.17 32.97
C TYR A 219 0.89 -9.16 34.13
N ASN A 220 -0.25 -8.56 34.49
CA ASN A 220 -0.32 -7.57 35.57
C ASN A 220 -0.05 -8.21 36.94
N GLU A 221 -0.57 -9.42 37.19
CA GLU A 221 -0.36 -10.15 38.45
C GLU A 221 1.11 -10.58 38.61
N ILE A 222 1.76 -11.00 37.52
CA ILE A 222 3.22 -11.27 37.50
C ILE A 222 4.01 -9.97 37.71
N SER A 223 3.67 -8.89 37.01
CA SER A 223 4.36 -7.59 37.14
C SER A 223 4.15 -6.89 38.49
N LEU A 224 3.18 -7.31 39.30
CA LEU A 224 2.98 -6.84 40.67
C LEU A 224 3.71 -7.70 41.72
N SER A 225 3.97 -8.98 41.41
CA SER A 225 4.60 -9.94 42.33
C SER A 225 6.11 -10.07 42.13
N ASP A 226 6.61 -10.05 40.89
CA ASP A 226 8.04 -10.13 40.57
C ASP A 226 8.62 -8.76 40.19
N LYS A 227 9.35 -8.15 41.15
CA LYS A 227 10.04 -6.87 40.97
C LYS A 227 11.21 -6.93 39.97
N LYS A 228 11.81 -8.11 39.72
CA LYS A 228 12.85 -8.27 38.69
C LYS A 228 12.21 -8.29 37.30
N PHE A 229 11.10 -9.00 37.16
CA PHE A 229 10.28 -8.98 35.94
C PHE A 229 9.76 -7.57 35.62
N GLU A 230 9.14 -6.89 36.59
CA GLU A 230 8.70 -5.48 36.43
C GLU A 230 9.83 -4.61 35.92
N SER A 231 10.96 -4.59 36.63
CA SER A 231 12.05 -3.68 36.31
C SER A 231 12.76 -4.04 35.01
N PHE A 232 12.70 -5.31 34.58
CA PHE A 232 13.13 -5.69 33.24
C PHE A 232 12.17 -5.16 32.18
N MET A 233 10.87 -5.43 32.30
CA MET A 233 9.89 -5.10 31.28
C MET A 233 9.60 -3.59 31.16
N SER A 234 9.67 -2.84 32.26
CA SER A 234 9.41 -1.38 32.27
C SER A 234 10.62 -0.51 31.93
N LYS A 235 11.85 -0.98 32.21
CA LYS A 235 13.09 -0.18 32.02
C LYS A 235 14.10 -0.86 31.10
N THR A 236 14.51 -2.09 31.42
CA THR A 236 15.64 -2.77 30.73
C THR A 236 15.31 -3.16 29.29
N PHE A 237 14.17 -3.80 29.06
CA PHE A 237 13.73 -4.20 27.72
C PHE A 237 13.47 -2.99 26.81
N PRO A 238 12.75 -1.92 27.24
CA PRO A 238 12.59 -0.71 26.44
C PRO A 238 13.91 0.00 26.12
N ALA A 239 14.85 0.05 27.06
CA ALA A 239 16.19 0.61 26.81
C ALA A 239 16.96 -0.21 25.75
N LYS A 240 16.89 -1.55 25.83
CA LYS A 240 17.46 -2.47 24.84
C LYS A 240 16.81 -2.29 23.45
N VAL A 241 15.48 -2.17 23.37
CA VAL A 241 14.75 -1.89 22.11
C VAL A 241 15.18 -0.55 21.51
N LYS A 242 15.28 0.52 22.32
CA LYS A 242 15.72 1.86 21.89
C LYS A 242 17.15 1.83 21.35
N ALA A 243 18.05 1.08 21.99
CA ALA A 243 19.43 0.90 21.54
C ALA A 243 19.49 0.13 20.20
N TRP A 244 18.74 -0.96 20.06
CA TRP A 244 18.63 -1.72 18.82
C TRP A 244 18.09 -0.84 17.66
N GLN A 245 17.01 -0.09 17.87
CA GLN A 245 16.46 0.81 16.86
C GLN A 245 17.48 1.87 16.40
N LEU A 246 18.27 2.42 17.33
CA LEU A 246 19.31 3.41 17.00
C LEU A 246 20.46 2.78 16.20
N LYS A 247 20.88 1.56 16.54
CA LYS A 247 21.86 0.79 15.78
C LYS A 247 21.37 0.51 14.36
N TYR A 248 20.17 -0.10 14.24
CA TYR A 248 19.59 -0.46 12.94
C TYR A 248 19.41 0.75 12.01
N ARG A 249 18.96 1.91 12.51
CA ARG A 249 18.85 3.13 11.69
C ARG A 249 20.22 3.57 11.12
N LYS A 250 21.27 3.62 11.94
CA LYS A 250 22.63 3.98 11.49
C LYS A 250 23.17 2.99 10.45
N GLU A 251 22.90 1.69 10.64
CA GLU A 251 23.31 0.64 9.70
C GLU A 251 22.54 0.73 8.37
N ALA A 252 21.23 0.96 8.42
CA ALA A 252 20.38 1.15 7.24
C ALA A 252 20.72 2.42 6.45
N GLU A 253 21.04 3.53 7.13
CA GLU A 253 21.51 4.78 6.51
C GLU A 253 22.86 4.57 5.80
N LYS A 254 23.81 3.90 6.45
CA LYS A 254 25.11 3.52 5.86
C LYS A 254 24.93 2.60 4.65
N ALA A 255 24.01 1.64 4.73
CA ALA A 255 23.67 0.75 3.62
C ALA A 255 23.01 1.49 2.45
N GLU A 256 22.06 2.42 2.70
CA GLU A 256 21.45 3.23 1.64
C GLU A 256 22.49 4.16 0.99
N ALA A 257 23.39 4.78 1.77
CA ALA A 257 24.48 5.59 1.24
C ALA A 257 25.44 4.78 0.36
N ALA A 258 25.80 3.56 0.77
CA ALA A 258 26.62 2.65 -0.04
C ALA A 258 25.89 2.21 -1.33
N ALA A 259 24.60 1.90 -1.25
CA ALA A 259 23.77 1.57 -2.40
C ALA A 259 23.64 2.75 -3.39
N ARG A 260 23.46 3.98 -2.89
CA ARG A 260 23.48 5.22 -3.70
C ARG A 260 24.82 5.40 -4.41
N LYS A 261 25.96 5.20 -3.73
CA LYS A 261 27.31 5.27 -4.34
C LYS A 261 27.45 4.23 -5.47
N LYS A 262 27.15 2.95 -5.22
CA LYS A 262 27.19 1.88 -6.23
C LYS A 262 26.25 2.15 -7.43
N ALA A 263 25.05 2.70 -7.17
CA ALA A 263 24.11 3.08 -8.23
C ALA A 263 24.62 4.25 -9.09
N ALA A 264 25.24 5.27 -8.47
CA ALA A 264 25.83 6.40 -9.18
C ALA A 264 27.05 5.99 -10.02
N GLU A 265 27.89 5.09 -9.52
CA GLU A 265 29.01 4.51 -10.27
C GLU A 265 28.52 3.71 -11.49
N LYS A 266 27.52 2.83 -11.31
CA LYS A 266 26.90 2.09 -12.41
C LYS A 266 26.25 3.01 -13.46
N ALA A 267 25.67 4.14 -13.02
CA ALA A 267 25.15 5.16 -13.93
C ALA A 267 26.26 5.88 -14.70
N LYS A 268 27.39 6.24 -14.06
CA LYS A 268 28.58 6.81 -14.74
C LYS A 268 29.15 5.85 -15.78
N LYS A 269 29.34 4.57 -15.41
CA LYS A 269 29.84 3.53 -16.33
C LYS A 269 28.92 3.38 -17.56
N LYS A 270 27.60 3.31 -17.35
CA LYS A 270 26.64 3.27 -18.47
C LYS A 270 26.68 4.54 -19.33
N ALA A 271 26.77 5.72 -18.73
CA ALA A 271 26.83 6.99 -19.49
C ALA A 271 28.09 7.09 -20.37
N ALA A 272 29.23 6.55 -19.91
CA ALA A 272 30.45 6.46 -20.72
C ALA A 272 30.32 5.46 -21.88
N GLU A 273 29.67 4.32 -21.65
CA GLU A 273 29.36 3.30 -22.68
C GLU A 273 28.37 3.84 -23.73
N ASP A 274 27.29 4.48 -23.28
CA ASP A 274 26.30 5.15 -24.15
C ASP A 274 26.97 6.28 -24.97
N LYS A 275 27.94 7.02 -24.39
CA LYS A 275 28.74 8.02 -25.13
C LYS A 275 29.60 7.38 -26.21
N LYS A 276 30.39 6.35 -25.90
CA LYS A 276 31.23 5.65 -26.89
C LYS A 276 30.42 5.16 -28.09
N LYS A 277 29.28 4.50 -27.82
CA LYS A 277 28.36 4.01 -28.87
C LYS A 277 27.78 5.13 -29.73
N ALA A 278 27.48 6.30 -29.13
CA ALA A 278 27.04 7.47 -29.88
C ALA A 278 28.16 8.10 -30.74
N GLU A 279 29.41 7.98 -30.33
CA GLU A 279 30.59 8.49 -31.04
C GLU A 279 30.99 7.57 -32.21
N GLU A 280 30.97 6.25 -32.00
CA GLU A 280 31.10 5.23 -33.06
C GLU A 280 30.00 5.36 -34.12
N ALA A 281 28.75 5.58 -33.69
CA ALA A 281 27.62 5.79 -34.60
C ALA A 281 27.76 7.08 -35.42
N LYS A 282 28.40 8.13 -34.89
CA LYS A 282 28.75 9.32 -35.66
C LYS A 282 29.82 9.01 -36.71
N LYS A 283 30.94 8.39 -36.33
CA LYS A 283 32.04 8.06 -37.26
C LYS A 283 31.54 7.22 -38.45
N LYS A 284 30.75 6.17 -38.19
CA LYS A 284 30.16 5.34 -39.26
C LYS A 284 29.19 6.11 -40.16
N ALA A 285 28.47 7.11 -39.64
CA ALA A 285 27.60 7.98 -40.44
C ALA A 285 28.38 9.05 -41.24
N GLU A 286 29.63 9.30 -40.89
CA GLU A 286 30.53 10.25 -41.57
C GLU A 286 31.36 9.55 -42.66
N GLU A 287 31.86 8.33 -42.39
CA GLU A 287 32.43 7.43 -43.40
C GLU A 287 31.43 7.11 -44.50
N ALA A 288 30.16 6.87 -44.14
CA ALA A 288 29.07 6.66 -45.09
C ALA A 288 28.75 7.89 -45.97
N LYS A 289 29.21 9.10 -45.59
CA LYS A 289 29.16 10.29 -46.45
C LYS A 289 30.41 10.46 -47.30
N LYS A 290 31.60 10.14 -46.77
CA LYS A 290 32.85 10.20 -47.57
C LYS A 290 32.91 9.15 -48.68
N LYS A 291 32.10 8.08 -48.60
CA LYS A 291 31.90 7.12 -49.70
C LYS A 291 30.81 7.50 -50.72
N SER A 292 30.32 8.75 -50.72
CA SER A 292 29.30 9.23 -51.67
C SER A 292 29.67 10.54 -52.37
N ASP A 293 30.97 10.79 -52.58
CA ASP A 293 31.49 12.02 -53.23
C ASP A 293 32.35 11.71 -54.48
N SER A 294 32.16 10.52 -55.06
CA SER A 294 32.54 10.19 -56.44
C SER A 294 31.26 9.98 -57.26
N ASP A 295 31.23 10.57 -58.46
CA ASP A 295 30.12 10.60 -59.43
C ASP A 295 28.91 11.48 -59.10
N LYS A 296 28.89 12.67 -59.72
CA LYS A 296 27.84 13.69 -59.62
C LYS A 296 27.30 14.11 -60.99
N LYS A 297 26.51 13.25 -61.68
CA LYS A 297 25.73 13.71 -62.85
C LYS A 297 24.47 12.89 -63.21
N SER A 298 23.40 13.00 -62.42
CA SER A 298 22.06 13.25 -63.00
C SER A 298 20.98 13.62 -61.97
N LYS A 299 20.39 14.81 -62.16
CA LYS A 299 18.98 15.20 -61.97
C LYS A 299 18.17 14.58 -60.81
N ASP A 300 17.97 15.42 -59.80
CA ASP A 300 16.99 15.31 -58.71
C ASP A 300 15.61 14.75 -59.12
N THR A 301 15.14 13.71 -58.41
CA THR A 301 13.72 13.48 -58.08
C THR A 301 13.63 12.61 -56.82
N SER A 302 13.14 13.18 -55.71
CA SER A 302 12.93 12.46 -54.45
C SER A 302 11.72 11.50 -54.53
N GLU A 303 11.96 10.18 -54.59
CA GLU A 303 10.88 9.18 -54.62
C GLU A 303 10.18 9.05 -53.25
N SER A 304 9.20 9.91 -53.03
CA SER A 304 8.31 9.90 -51.86
C SER A 304 7.36 8.72 -51.91
N THR A 305 7.82 7.54 -51.45
CA THR A 305 7.05 6.29 -51.37
C THR A 305 5.87 6.38 -50.39
N LYS A 306 4.79 6.97 -50.89
CA LYS A 306 3.47 7.21 -50.27
C LYS A 306 2.99 5.97 -49.48
N PRO A 307 2.96 6.03 -48.13
CA PRO A 307 2.67 4.84 -47.32
C PRO A 307 1.18 4.44 -47.42
N LYS A 308 0.90 3.50 -48.32
CA LYS A 308 -0.41 2.89 -48.61
C LYS A 308 -0.92 2.10 -47.39
N GLY A 309 -1.58 2.79 -46.45
CA GLY A 309 -2.09 2.20 -45.21
C GLY A 309 -3.09 3.11 -44.49
N ASP A 310 -4.00 2.52 -43.71
CA ASP A 310 -5.11 3.23 -43.05
C ASP A 310 -4.63 4.49 -42.29
N GLN A 311 -5.23 5.64 -42.59
CA GLN A 311 -5.04 6.83 -41.77
C GLN A 311 -5.95 6.80 -40.54
N TYR A 312 -5.44 7.28 -39.41
CA TYR A 312 -6.15 7.45 -38.15
C TYR A 312 -5.94 8.88 -37.64
N LYS A 313 -6.97 9.49 -37.05
CA LYS A 313 -6.92 10.85 -36.47
C LYS A 313 -7.13 10.78 -34.97
N THR A 314 -6.32 11.53 -34.20
CA THR A 314 -6.41 11.54 -32.72
C THR A 314 -7.68 12.24 -32.24
N THR A 315 -8.39 11.61 -31.30
CA THR A 315 -9.64 12.15 -30.71
C THR A 315 -9.39 13.09 -29.52
N THR A 316 -8.25 12.89 -28.84
CA THR A 316 -7.75 13.71 -27.73
C THR A 316 -6.28 14.07 -27.98
N GLU A 317 -5.68 14.85 -27.08
CA GLU A 317 -4.22 14.79 -26.95
C GLU A 317 -3.81 13.38 -26.48
N THR A 318 -2.71 12.85 -27.03
CA THR A 318 -2.25 11.49 -26.73
C THR A 318 -0.75 11.30 -26.98
N ASN A 319 -0.14 10.28 -26.37
CA ASN A 319 1.30 10.05 -26.43
C ASN A 319 1.66 8.93 -27.42
N LEU A 320 2.52 9.26 -28.39
CA LEU A 320 3.23 8.30 -29.23
C LEU A 320 4.38 7.70 -28.40
N ARG A 321 4.33 6.41 -28.10
CA ARG A 321 5.29 5.71 -27.23
C ARG A 321 6.20 4.75 -27.98
N LYS A 322 7.33 4.40 -27.37
CA LYS A 322 8.36 3.51 -27.93
C LYS A 322 7.93 2.03 -28.01
N SER A 323 7.04 1.59 -27.11
CA SER A 323 6.41 0.26 -27.12
C SER A 323 4.95 0.32 -26.67
N ASP A 324 4.23 -0.80 -26.79
CA ASP A 324 2.82 -0.99 -26.46
C ASP A 324 2.52 -1.04 -24.93
N SER A 325 3.07 -0.08 -24.19
CA SER A 325 2.91 0.03 -22.73
C SER A 325 2.83 1.49 -22.28
N VAL A 326 1.97 1.79 -21.31
CA VAL A 326 1.89 3.12 -20.66
C VAL A 326 3.13 3.45 -19.81
N LYS A 327 3.95 2.45 -19.49
CA LYS A 327 5.24 2.60 -18.80
C LYS A 327 6.40 2.90 -19.78
N SER A 328 6.15 2.88 -21.08
CA SER A 328 7.16 3.07 -22.14
C SER A 328 7.45 4.55 -22.43
N ASP A 329 8.68 4.85 -22.84
CA ASP A 329 9.14 6.18 -23.23
C ASP A 329 8.19 6.88 -24.21
N ILE A 330 8.00 8.19 -24.04
CA ILE A 330 7.19 9.02 -24.94
C ILE A 330 8.13 9.59 -26.03
N ILE A 331 7.89 9.21 -27.28
CA ILE A 331 8.58 9.76 -28.46
C ILE A 331 8.10 11.18 -28.75
N LYS A 332 6.78 11.41 -28.66
CA LYS A 332 6.14 12.72 -28.78
C LYS A 332 4.70 12.70 -28.24
N THR A 333 4.25 13.82 -27.68
CA THR A 333 2.83 14.10 -27.45
C THR A 333 2.22 14.68 -28.72
N LEU A 334 1.06 14.16 -29.14
CA LEU A 334 0.32 14.54 -30.33
C LEU A 334 -1.00 15.20 -29.92
N LYS A 335 -1.24 16.43 -30.38
CA LYS A 335 -2.50 17.17 -30.13
C LYS A 335 -3.70 16.45 -30.74
N LYS A 336 -4.91 16.74 -30.24
CA LYS A 336 -6.19 16.34 -30.86
C LYS A 336 -6.22 16.74 -32.34
N GLY A 337 -6.79 15.89 -33.20
CA GLY A 337 -6.91 16.13 -34.64
C GLY A 337 -5.66 15.77 -35.46
N THR A 338 -4.57 15.30 -34.85
CA THR A 338 -3.36 14.85 -35.54
C THR A 338 -3.64 13.57 -36.34
N THR A 339 -3.31 13.56 -37.63
CA THR A 339 -3.39 12.36 -38.47
C THR A 339 -2.09 11.55 -38.38
N VAL A 340 -2.20 10.23 -38.29
CA VAL A 340 -1.11 9.25 -38.24
C VAL A 340 -1.41 8.06 -39.17
N THR A 341 -0.39 7.42 -39.73
CA THR A 341 -0.57 6.27 -40.64
C THR A 341 -0.37 4.96 -39.89
N LYS A 342 -1.35 4.04 -39.96
CA LYS A 342 -1.26 2.70 -39.35
C LYS A 342 -0.15 1.88 -40.01
N LYS A 343 0.66 1.23 -39.18
CA LYS A 343 1.68 0.24 -39.54
C LYS A 343 1.50 -1.11 -38.82
N GLY A 344 0.50 -1.24 -37.94
CA GLY A 344 0.15 -2.51 -37.30
C GLY A 344 -0.79 -2.34 -36.09
N THR A 345 -1.20 -3.46 -35.51
CA THR A 345 -2.10 -3.55 -34.36
C THR A 345 -1.51 -4.52 -33.34
N LYS A 346 -1.52 -4.19 -32.04
CA LYS A 346 -1.12 -5.12 -30.97
C LYS A 346 -1.97 -4.90 -29.73
N GLY A 347 -2.89 -5.83 -29.45
CA GLY A 347 -3.84 -5.74 -28.33
C GLY A 347 -4.64 -4.43 -28.33
N LYS A 348 -4.50 -3.63 -27.27
CA LYS A 348 -5.16 -2.32 -27.09
C LYS A 348 -4.42 -1.15 -27.77
N TRP A 349 -3.33 -1.41 -28.49
CA TRP A 349 -2.48 -0.42 -29.15
C TRP A 349 -2.51 -0.52 -30.68
N LEU A 350 -2.21 0.61 -31.31
CA LEU A 350 -2.01 0.80 -32.74
C LEU A 350 -0.55 1.22 -32.97
N LYS A 351 0.19 0.47 -33.79
CA LYS A 351 1.53 0.85 -34.25
C LYS A 351 1.36 1.79 -35.44
N VAL A 352 1.94 2.99 -35.37
CA VAL A 352 1.73 4.07 -36.34
C VAL A 352 3.04 4.76 -36.70
N SER A 353 3.07 5.42 -37.86
CA SER A 353 4.10 6.37 -38.25
C SER A 353 3.55 7.80 -38.26
N TYR A 354 4.37 8.74 -37.79
CA TYR A 354 4.09 10.18 -37.78
C TYR A 354 5.39 10.97 -37.98
N LYS A 355 5.46 11.81 -39.03
CA LYS A 355 6.65 12.60 -39.42
C LYS A 355 7.96 11.78 -39.34
N GLY A 356 7.99 10.65 -40.04
CA GLY A 356 9.12 9.71 -40.09
C GLY A 356 9.30 8.82 -38.85
N LYS A 357 8.71 9.15 -37.70
CA LYS A 357 8.90 8.40 -36.45
C LYS A 357 7.79 7.36 -36.24
N THR A 358 8.19 6.11 -36.02
CA THR A 358 7.29 4.99 -35.71
C THR A 358 7.13 4.81 -34.20
N GLY A 359 5.91 4.54 -33.73
CA GLY A 359 5.63 4.28 -32.31
C GLY A 359 4.21 3.73 -32.09
N TYR A 360 3.77 3.68 -30.83
CA TYR A 360 2.50 3.09 -30.41
C TYR A 360 1.59 4.13 -29.75
N ILE A 361 0.30 4.11 -30.12
CA ILE A 361 -0.78 4.91 -29.52
C ILE A 361 -1.90 3.95 -29.08
N ARG A 362 -2.61 4.24 -27.99
CA ARG A 362 -3.78 3.43 -27.60
C ARG A 362 -4.94 3.63 -28.57
N LYS A 363 -5.63 2.55 -28.95
CA LYS A 363 -6.76 2.57 -29.90
C LYS A 363 -7.88 3.53 -29.51
N GLU A 364 -8.16 3.67 -28.21
CA GLU A 364 -9.23 4.52 -27.68
C GLU A 364 -9.06 6.03 -27.99
N TYR A 365 -7.82 6.48 -28.26
CA TYR A 365 -7.51 7.88 -28.56
C TYR A 365 -7.39 8.19 -30.06
N VAL A 366 -7.80 7.26 -30.94
CA VAL A 366 -7.74 7.42 -32.40
C VAL A 366 -8.98 6.85 -33.11
N LYS A 367 -9.48 7.55 -34.13
CA LYS A 367 -10.52 7.05 -35.04
C LYS A 367 -9.95 6.85 -36.44
N LYS A 368 -10.34 5.78 -37.15
CA LYS A 368 -9.98 5.56 -38.56
C LYS A 368 -10.59 6.68 -39.39
N VAL A 369 -9.79 7.31 -40.24
CA VAL A 369 -10.27 8.27 -41.24
C VAL A 369 -10.88 7.46 -42.38
N LYS A 370 -12.21 7.56 -42.56
CA LYS A 370 -12.84 7.09 -43.80
C LYS A 370 -12.50 8.09 -44.91
N SER A 371 -11.97 7.61 -46.03
CA SER A 371 -11.90 8.37 -47.28
C SER A 371 -13.32 8.48 -47.85
N ALA A 372 -13.91 9.67 -47.82
CA ALA A 372 -15.23 9.91 -48.37
C ALA A 372 -15.15 10.13 -49.89
N LYS A 373 -16.01 9.41 -50.63
CA LYS A 373 -16.40 9.75 -52.01
C LYS A 373 -17.63 10.68 -51.91
N LYS A 374 -17.76 11.66 -52.81
CA LYS A 374 -18.94 12.56 -52.85
C LYS A 374 -20.19 11.83 -53.35
N SER A 375 -21.34 12.12 -52.72
CA SER A 375 -22.67 12.32 -53.31
C SER A 375 -23.61 12.87 -52.22
N ASP A 376 -24.78 13.40 -52.60
CA ASP A 376 -25.49 14.44 -51.85
C ASP A 376 -26.89 14.02 -51.32
N SER A 377 -27.38 14.73 -50.29
CA SER A 377 -28.79 15.08 -49.96
C SER A 377 -29.88 13.95 -49.84
N SER A 378 -31.05 14.11 -49.21
CA SER A 378 -31.65 15.19 -48.40
C SER A 378 -32.73 14.65 -47.43
N SER A 379 -33.07 15.41 -46.37
CA SER A 379 -34.31 15.27 -45.55
C SER A 379 -34.48 13.93 -44.76
N SER A 380 -35.38 13.78 -43.78
CA SER A 380 -36.51 14.64 -43.38
C SER A 380 -36.57 15.01 -41.88
N ASP A 381 -37.66 14.72 -41.14
CA ASP A 381 -38.15 15.55 -40.01
C ASP A 381 -39.11 14.82 -39.03
N LYS A 382 -39.41 15.46 -37.88
CA LYS A 382 -40.44 15.15 -36.85
C LYS A 382 -40.20 13.93 -35.94
N SER A 383 -40.72 13.88 -34.70
CA SER A 383 -41.29 14.89 -33.76
C SER A 383 -41.23 14.32 -32.31
N LYS A 384 -41.72 14.90 -31.20
CA LYS A 384 -42.44 16.14 -30.78
C LYS A 384 -41.97 16.38 -29.31
N LYS A 385 -41.79 17.62 -28.78
CA LYS A 385 -42.79 18.50 -28.11
C LYS A 385 -43.52 17.82 -26.92
N LYS A 386 -43.84 18.49 -25.79
CA LYS A 386 -44.02 19.95 -25.53
C LYS A 386 -43.82 20.33 -24.04
N SER A 387 -43.89 21.63 -23.76
CA SER A 387 -44.00 22.35 -22.46
C SER A 387 -45.27 21.95 -21.64
N SER A 388 -45.67 22.55 -20.51
CA SER A 388 -45.45 23.89 -19.87
C SER A 388 -45.89 23.78 -18.38
N SER A 389 -45.37 24.45 -17.34
CA SER A 389 -45.06 25.86 -17.05
C SER A 389 -46.27 26.79 -16.88
N GLU A 390 -46.60 27.20 -15.65
CA GLU A 390 -46.97 28.59 -15.31
C GLU A 390 -46.94 28.97 -13.80
N LYS A 391 -46.85 30.30 -13.61
CA LYS A 391 -46.99 31.30 -12.50
C LYS A 391 -47.52 30.95 -11.08
N LYS A 392 -47.54 31.86 -10.06
CA LYS A 392 -46.60 32.89 -9.51
C LYS A 392 -47.33 33.91 -8.56
N SER A 393 -47.22 33.74 -7.23
CA SER A 393 -47.38 34.73 -6.13
C SER A 393 -47.20 33.98 -4.78
N SER A 394 -46.41 34.37 -3.77
CA SER A 394 -46.37 35.56 -2.86
C SER A 394 -47.66 35.74 -2.03
N SER A 395 -47.65 35.73 -0.67
CA SER A 395 -46.59 35.55 0.35
C SER A 395 -47.28 35.37 1.75
N ASP A 396 -46.68 35.15 2.94
CA ASP A 396 -45.28 35.06 3.45
C ASP A 396 -45.24 34.20 4.77
N LYS A 397 -44.66 34.74 5.86
CA LYS A 397 -44.72 34.34 7.29
C LYS A 397 -43.83 33.18 7.78
N LYS A 398 -42.52 33.36 7.60
CA LYS A 398 -41.46 33.19 8.64
C LYS A 398 -41.74 32.18 9.79
N LYS A 399 -41.20 30.96 9.68
CA LYS A 399 -40.70 30.20 10.85
C LYS A 399 -39.55 29.26 10.46
N SER A 400 -38.57 29.11 11.35
CA SER A 400 -37.46 28.17 11.20
C SER A 400 -37.86 26.75 11.63
N SER A 401 -37.52 25.75 10.82
CA SER A 401 -37.57 24.34 11.19
C SER A 401 -36.56 23.52 10.37
N GLU A 402 -36.36 22.26 10.75
CA GLU A 402 -35.18 21.45 10.39
C GLU A 402 -35.49 20.36 9.34
N LYS A 403 -34.41 19.76 8.80
CA LYS A 403 -34.28 18.37 8.30
C LYS A 403 -34.53 18.06 6.81
N LYS A 404 -33.57 17.28 6.28
CA LYS A 404 -33.58 16.45 5.05
C LYS A 404 -33.95 17.10 3.71
N LYS A 405 -32.92 17.25 2.85
CA LYS A 405 -32.90 16.44 1.61
C LYS A 405 -31.49 16.07 1.13
N SER A 406 -31.47 14.96 0.41
CA SER A 406 -30.37 14.34 -0.33
C SER A 406 -29.63 15.29 -1.28
N SER A 407 -28.34 15.01 -1.54
CA SER A 407 -27.63 15.54 -2.71
C SER A 407 -26.70 14.49 -3.33
N ASP A 408 -26.78 14.34 -4.66
CA ASP A 408 -25.94 13.43 -5.42
C ASP A 408 -24.46 13.80 -5.36
N LYS A 409 -23.61 12.83 -4.99
CA LYS A 409 -22.17 13.06 -4.83
C LYS A 409 -21.42 13.03 -6.17
N LYS A 410 -21.75 13.99 -7.03
CA LYS A 410 -21.08 14.31 -8.30
C LYS A 410 -19.57 14.39 -8.07
N LYS A 411 -18.82 13.45 -8.66
CA LYS A 411 -17.42 13.15 -8.32
C LYS A 411 -16.47 14.29 -8.75
N SER A 412 -16.26 15.26 -7.86
CA SER A 412 -15.43 16.44 -8.14
C SER A 412 -13.95 16.08 -8.28
N LYS A 413 -13.29 16.62 -9.31
CA LYS A 413 -11.82 16.54 -9.44
C LYS A 413 -11.20 17.46 -8.39
N ALA A 414 -10.62 16.88 -7.34
CA ALA A 414 -9.76 17.63 -6.43
C ALA A 414 -8.58 18.24 -7.20
N LYS A 415 -8.52 19.57 -7.26
CA LYS A 415 -7.45 20.31 -7.93
C LYS A 415 -6.25 20.35 -7.00
N GLY A 416 -5.28 19.46 -7.24
CA GLY A 416 -4.10 19.29 -6.39
C GLY A 416 -3.25 20.57 -6.23
N PRO A 417 -2.39 20.63 -5.20
CA PRO A 417 -1.59 21.82 -4.88
C PRO A 417 -0.68 22.24 -6.04
N LYS A 418 -0.42 23.55 -6.18
CA LYS A 418 0.46 24.08 -7.24
C LYS A 418 1.87 23.48 -7.15
N ALA A 419 2.49 23.23 -8.30
CA ALA A 419 3.92 22.90 -8.36
C ALA A 419 4.76 24.01 -7.71
N GLY A 420 5.86 23.64 -7.07
CA GLY A 420 6.67 24.53 -6.24
C GLY A 420 6.14 24.76 -4.81
N LYS A 421 4.86 24.49 -4.50
CA LYS A 421 4.36 24.60 -3.11
C LYS A 421 5.07 23.59 -2.21
N THR A 422 5.68 24.06 -1.14
CA THR A 422 6.11 23.21 -0.02
C THR A 422 4.98 23.10 1.01
N ILE A 423 4.75 21.89 1.52
CA ILE A 423 3.65 21.51 2.39
C ILE A 423 4.23 20.76 3.59
N MET A 424 3.73 21.03 4.80
CA MET A 424 4.06 20.25 6.00
C MET A 424 3.08 19.09 6.16
N LEU A 425 3.58 17.88 6.38
CA LEU A 425 2.72 16.69 6.52
C LEU A 425 2.02 16.64 7.88
N MET A 426 0.70 16.47 7.88
CA MET A 426 -0.12 16.42 9.10
C MET A 426 -0.15 15.04 9.78
N ASP A 427 0.21 13.98 9.06
CA ASP A 427 0.46 12.61 9.56
C ASP A 427 1.64 12.01 8.79
N THR A 428 2.09 10.81 9.18
CA THR A 428 3.18 10.08 8.51
C THR A 428 2.68 9.33 7.26
N TYR A 429 3.37 9.43 6.12
CA TYR A 429 2.95 8.84 4.83
C TYR A 429 4.09 8.16 4.03
N ASN A 430 3.74 7.12 3.28
CA ASN A 430 4.65 6.45 2.34
C ASN A 430 4.85 7.26 1.05
N ILE A 431 6.10 7.61 0.75
CA ILE A 431 6.52 8.11 -0.57
C ILE A 431 7.10 6.94 -1.38
N ARG A 432 6.58 6.76 -2.59
CA ARG A 432 6.74 5.54 -3.40
C ARG A 432 7.47 5.78 -4.71
N LYS A 433 8.03 4.72 -5.30
CA LYS A 433 8.78 4.77 -6.57
C LYS A 433 7.92 5.12 -7.80
N SER A 434 6.61 4.89 -7.74
CA SER A 434 5.65 5.19 -8.82
C SER A 434 4.24 5.43 -8.24
N PRO A 435 3.31 6.07 -8.98
CA PRO A 435 1.94 6.33 -8.52
C PRO A 435 1.08 5.05 -8.46
N SER A 436 1.26 4.27 -7.40
CA SER A 436 0.42 3.12 -7.03
C SER A 436 0.58 2.85 -5.53
N SER A 437 -0.49 2.43 -4.86
CA SER A 437 -0.43 1.98 -3.46
C SER A 437 0.46 0.74 -3.29
N SER A 438 0.61 -0.09 -4.31
CA SER A 438 1.50 -1.27 -4.33
C SER A 438 2.94 -0.99 -4.79
N ALA A 439 3.31 0.27 -5.06
CA ALA A 439 4.67 0.60 -5.49
C ALA A 439 5.63 0.68 -4.30
N LYS A 440 6.84 0.08 -4.45
CA LYS A 440 7.88 0.06 -3.41
C LYS A 440 8.06 1.43 -2.75
N ARG A 441 7.91 1.47 -1.43
CA ARG A 441 8.27 2.58 -0.53
C ARG A 441 9.75 2.91 -0.74
N ILE A 442 10.05 4.18 -1.00
CA ILE A 442 11.43 4.70 -1.07
C ILE A 442 11.78 5.61 0.12
N HIS A 443 10.74 6.10 0.81
CA HIS A 443 10.83 6.89 2.02
C HIS A 443 9.51 6.77 2.78
N LEU A 444 9.59 6.67 4.11
CA LEU A 444 8.51 6.98 5.03
C LEU A 444 8.73 8.44 5.47
N ALA A 445 7.84 9.35 5.09
CA ALA A 445 7.95 10.76 5.46
C ALA A 445 7.05 11.02 6.68
N TYR A 446 7.63 11.50 7.76
CA TYR A 446 6.97 11.64 9.06
C TYR A 446 6.10 12.89 9.16
N LYS A 447 5.15 12.87 10.10
CA LYS A 447 4.41 14.06 10.53
C LYS A 447 5.38 15.21 10.85
N GLY A 448 5.13 16.40 10.31
CA GLY A 448 6.00 17.57 10.45
C GLY A 448 7.08 17.69 9.35
N GLU A 449 7.39 16.65 8.58
CA GLU A 449 8.29 16.78 7.43
C GLU A 449 7.70 17.68 6.34
N LYS A 450 8.58 18.37 5.63
CA LYS A 450 8.25 19.25 4.52
C LYS A 450 8.39 18.52 3.18
N VAL A 451 7.34 18.52 2.38
CA VAL A 451 7.31 17.97 1.02
C VAL A 451 7.10 19.07 -0.01
N THR A 452 7.93 19.11 -1.05
CA THR A 452 7.82 20.07 -2.15
C THR A 452 7.13 19.42 -3.34
N VAL A 453 6.04 20.04 -3.81
CA VAL A 453 5.23 19.53 -4.93
C VAL A 453 5.95 19.73 -6.26
N ILE A 454 6.22 18.65 -6.98
CA ILE A 454 6.83 18.67 -8.31
C ILE A 454 5.73 18.68 -9.40
N SER A 455 4.79 17.75 -9.34
CA SER A 455 3.71 17.63 -10.35
C SER A 455 2.54 16.79 -9.88
N ASN A 456 1.30 17.27 -10.03
CA ASN A 456 0.10 16.44 -9.86
C ASN A 456 -0.13 15.55 -11.08
N GLN A 457 -0.76 14.41 -10.87
CA GLN A 457 -1.15 13.44 -11.90
C GLN A 457 -2.67 13.21 -11.87
N SER A 458 -3.23 12.81 -13.01
CA SER A 458 -4.68 12.63 -13.20
C SER A 458 -5.27 11.40 -12.51
N ASP A 459 -4.43 10.59 -11.86
CA ASP A 459 -4.74 9.34 -11.16
C ASP A 459 -4.85 9.53 -9.62
N GLY A 460 -4.75 10.77 -9.12
CA GLY A 460 -4.82 11.09 -7.69
C GLY A 460 -3.48 11.01 -6.95
N TRP A 461 -2.36 10.91 -7.68
CA TRP A 461 -1.01 11.01 -7.13
C TRP A 461 -0.35 12.36 -7.42
N THR A 462 0.55 12.74 -6.54
CA THR A 462 1.42 13.90 -6.69
C THR A 462 2.86 13.45 -6.56
N LYS A 463 3.68 13.82 -7.53
CA LYS A 463 5.13 13.68 -7.47
C LYS A 463 5.68 14.76 -6.54
N VAL A 464 6.51 14.37 -5.58
CA VAL A 464 7.08 15.25 -4.54
C VAL A 464 8.58 15.02 -4.36
N ALA A 465 9.28 16.03 -3.86
CA ALA A 465 10.56 15.89 -3.18
C ALA A 465 10.34 15.94 -1.66
N CYS A 466 11.03 15.09 -0.91
CA CYS A 466 11.03 15.05 0.56
C CYS A 466 12.40 14.52 1.02
N SER A 467 13.07 15.24 1.92
CA SER A 467 14.35 14.83 2.53
C SER A 467 15.36 14.25 1.51
N GLY A 468 15.54 14.98 0.40
CA GLY A 468 16.43 14.63 -0.72
C GLY A 468 15.94 13.54 -1.67
N LYS A 469 14.80 12.88 -1.40
CA LYS A 469 14.23 11.79 -2.20
C LYS A 469 13.06 12.28 -3.05
N ILE A 470 13.03 11.87 -4.33
CA ILE A 470 11.94 12.18 -5.27
C ILE A 470 11.07 10.94 -5.47
N GLY A 471 9.76 11.07 -5.24
CA GLY A 471 8.80 9.98 -5.40
C GLY A 471 7.35 10.45 -5.49
N TYR A 472 6.43 9.55 -5.17
CA TYR A 472 4.99 9.75 -5.33
C TYR A 472 4.24 9.51 -4.01
N ILE A 473 3.38 10.46 -3.66
CA ILE A 473 2.42 10.41 -2.53
C ILE A 473 1.02 10.67 -3.10
N LYS A 474 -0.05 10.21 -2.46
CA LYS A 474 -1.41 10.57 -2.91
C LYS A 474 -1.66 12.06 -2.71
N THR A 475 -2.34 12.69 -3.66
CA THR A 475 -2.73 14.11 -3.60
C THR A 475 -3.64 14.41 -2.40
N GLU A 476 -4.43 13.44 -1.92
CA GLU A 476 -5.34 13.62 -0.78
C GLU A 476 -4.64 13.89 0.56
N TYR A 477 -3.34 13.60 0.66
CA TYR A 477 -2.47 13.83 1.82
C TYR A 477 -1.72 15.17 1.76
N LEU A 478 -1.93 15.98 0.70
CA LEU A 478 -1.21 17.22 0.42
C LEU A 478 -2.13 18.44 0.40
N LYS A 479 -2.76 18.73 1.54
CA LYS A 479 -3.69 19.86 1.72
C LYS A 479 -2.94 21.04 2.35
#